data_AF-A0A1F6JWV4-F1
#
_entry.id   AF-A0A1F6JWV4-F1
#
_cell.length_a   1.000
_cell.length_b   1.000
_cell.length_c   1.000
_cell.angle_alpha   90.00
_cell.angle_beta   90.00
_cell.angle_gamma   90.00
#
_symmetry.space_group_name_H-M   'P 1'
#
loop_
_entity.id
_entity.type
_entity.pdbx_description
1 polymer ?
#
loop_
_entity_poly.entity_id
_entity_poly.type
_entity_poly.pdbx_seq_one_letter_code
_entity_poly.pdbx_strand_id
1 'polypeptide(L)'
;MIIKQFKIQNYSAGFTLIELIVVLAVAAVISLVGIAAFVLYSQSQSLNATAADIANMFNVAKSRAASGVKPSSCVSQTLSGYKISLVTSGDTYGLYAVCSSGDYGILAGKLRSNIAFDPTSSETFFFPVLTGGFTGEGTIVLNGFGQTKTITVDSLGNVR
;
A
#
# COMPACT_ATOMS: atom_id res chain seq x y z
N MET A 1 -43.45 -32.43 51.95
CA MET A 1 -42.50 -31.76 51.05
C MET A 1 -43.24 -31.44 49.75
N ILE A 2 -43.62 -30.18 49.53
CA ILE A 2 -44.44 -29.76 48.38
C ILE A 2 -43.50 -29.45 47.22
N ILE A 3 -43.51 -30.29 46.19
CA ILE A 3 -42.77 -30.04 44.95
C ILE A 3 -43.58 -29.03 44.13
N LYS A 4 -43.16 -27.77 44.11
CA LYS A 4 -43.68 -26.77 43.17
C LYS A 4 -43.20 -27.14 41.76
N GLN A 5 -44.13 -27.56 40.91
CA GLN A 5 -43.90 -27.76 39.48
C GLN A 5 -43.62 -26.41 38.82
N PHE A 6 -42.38 -26.19 38.36
CA PHE A 6 -42.04 -25.04 37.53
C PHE A 6 -42.57 -25.28 36.11
N LYS A 7 -43.63 -24.58 35.73
CA LYS A 7 -44.20 -24.62 34.39
C LYS A 7 -43.27 -23.85 33.45
N ILE A 8 -42.53 -24.54 32.59
CA ILE A 8 -41.81 -23.91 31.47
C ILE A 8 -42.88 -23.43 30.48
N GLN A 9 -43.12 -22.12 30.44
CA GLN A 9 -43.97 -21.54 29.40
C GLN A 9 -43.18 -21.50 28.08
N ASN A 10 -43.43 -22.47 27.21
CA ASN A 10 -42.98 -22.42 25.82
C ASN A 10 -43.79 -21.38 25.06
N TYR A 11 -43.30 -20.14 25.01
CA TYR A 11 -43.77 -19.16 24.04
C TYR A 11 -43.28 -19.59 22.65
N SER A 12 -44.11 -20.32 21.92
CA SER A 12 -43.87 -20.66 20.52
C SER A 12 -44.12 -19.43 19.63
N ALA A 13 -43.28 -18.40 19.74
CA ALA A 13 -43.26 -17.26 18.83
C ALA A 13 -42.42 -17.63 17.61
N GLY A 14 -43.05 -18.24 16.60
CA GLY A 14 -42.42 -18.47 15.30
C GLY A 14 -42.46 -17.20 14.46
N PHE A 15 -41.43 -17.01 13.61
CA PHE A 15 -41.46 -15.96 12.59
C PHE A 15 -42.60 -16.23 11.60
N THR A 16 -43.33 -15.19 11.25
CA THR A 16 -44.35 -15.33 10.21
C THR A 16 -43.68 -15.46 8.84
N LEU A 17 -44.33 -16.15 7.90
CA LEU A 17 -43.80 -16.30 6.54
C LEU A 17 -43.60 -14.94 5.85
N ILE A 18 -44.49 -13.97 6.13
CA ILE A 18 -44.37 -12.62 5.59
C ILE A 18 -43.18 -11.87 6.18
N GLU A 19 -42.88 -12.05 7.46
CA GLU A 19 -41.75 -11.40 8.15
C GLU A 19 -40.41 -11.90 7.60
N LEU A 20 -40.29 -13.20 7.30
CA LEU A 20 -39.11 -13.76 6.63
C LEU A 20 -38.93 -13.15 5.22
N ILE A 21 -40.00 -13.05 4.43
CA ILE A 21 -39.93 -12.49 3.07
C ILE A 21 -39.52 -11.02 3.10
N VAL A 22 -40.08 -10.23 4.02
CA VAL A 22 -39.72 -8.81 4.16
C VAL A 22 -38.25 -8.66 4.56
N VAL A 23 -37.76 -9.44 5.54
CA VAL A 23 -36.35 -9.38 5.95
C VAL A 23 -35.41 -9.77 4.80
N LEU A 24 -35.73 -10.83 4.05
CA LEU A 24 -34.93 -11.25 2.90
C LEU A 24 -34.94 -10.19 1.78
N ALA A 25 -36.09 -9.57 1.52
CA ALA A 25 -36.20 -8.48 0.55
C ALA A 25 -35.33 -7.27 0.95
N VAL A 26 -35.39 -6.85 2.22
CA VAL A 26 -34.56 -5.75 2.74
C VAL A 26 -33.08 -6.13 2.71
N ALA A 27 -32.71 -7.34 3.14
CA ALA A 27 -31.33 -7.82 3.10
C ALA A 27 -30.77 -7.87 1.68
N ALA A 28 -31.58 -8.27 0.69
CA ALA A 28 -31.19 -8.27 -0.72
C ALA A 28 -30.87 -6.85 -1.22
N VAL A 29 -31.73 -5.87 -0.90
CA VAL A 29 -31.49 -4.46 -1.29
C VAL A 29 -30.21 -3.93 -0.65
N ILE A 30 -30.02 -4.15 0.66
CA ILE A 30 -28.81 -3.69 1.37
C ILE A 30 -27.55 -4.34 0.80
N SER A 31 -27.61 -5.64 0.51
CA SER A 31 -26.47 -6.40 -0.02
C SER A 31 -26.00 -5.84 -1.36
N LEU A 32 -26.92 -5.48 -2.26
CA LEU A 32 -26.58 -4.91 -3.56
C LEU A 32 -25.82 -3.58 -3.43
N VAL A 33 -26.29 -2.68 -2.56
CA VAL A 33 -25.62 -1.40 -2.32
C VAL A 33 -24.27 -1.61 -1.60
N GLY A 34 -24.23 -2.54 -0.64
CA GLY A 34 -23.02 -2.86 0.11
C GLY A 34 -21.88 -3.38 -0.77
N ILE A 35 -22.17 -4.24 -1.75
CA ILE A 35 -21.17 -4.76 -2.68
C ILE A 35 -20.55 -3.64 -3.51
N ALA A 36 -21.36 -2.72 -4.06
CA ALA A 36 -20.83 -1.61 -4.84
C ALA A 36 -19.92 -0.69 -4.01
N ALA A 37 -20.33 -0.36 -2.78
CA ALA A 37 -19.52 0.43 -1.86
C ALA A 37 -18.20 -0.28 -1.49
N PHE A 38 -18.26 -1.59 -1.25
CA PHE A 38 -17.09 -2.40 -0.93
C PHE A 38 -16.07 -2.43 -2.07
N VAL A 39 -16.52 -2.51 -3.33
CA VAL A 39 -15.63 -2.46 -4.49
C VAL A 39 -14.87 -1.13 -4.55
N LEU A 40 -15.56 0.00 -4.40
CA LEU A 40 -14.91 1.33 -4.39
C LEU A 40 -13.90 1.47 -3.24
N TYR A 41 -14.26 0.98 -2.07
CA TYR A 41 -13.37 0.95 -0.91
C TYR A 41 -12.13 0.09 -1.17
N SER A 42 -12.31 -1.12 -1.70
CA SER A 42 -11.20 -2.03 -2.03
C SER A 42 -10.25 -1.43 -3.06
N GLN A 43 -10.76 -0.71 -4.04
CA GLN A 43 -9.96 -0.02 -5.05
C GLN A 43 -9.12 1.11 -4.43
N SER A 44 -9.74 1.94 -3.58
CA SER A 44 -9.04 3.01 -2.85
C SER A 44 -7.95 2.43 -1.93
N GLN A 45 -8.25 1.32 -1.24
CA GLN A 45 -7.30 0.65 -0.37
C GLN A 45 -6.11 0.06 -1.14
N SER A 46 -6.34 -0.47 -2.35
CA SER A 46 -5.25 -0.94 -3.22
C SER A 46 -4.31 0.21 -3.62
N LEU A 47 -4.85 1.39 -3.93
CA LEU A 47 -4.07 2.58 -4.26
C LEU A 47 -3.27 3.09 -3.04
N ASN A 48 -3.91 3.16 -1.87
CA ASN A 48 -3.24 3.56 -0.63
C ASN A 48 -2.15 2.58 -0.20
N ALA A 49 -2.40 1.26 -0.32
CA ALA A 49 -1.39 0.25 -0.03
C ALA A 49 -0.19 0.38 -0.96
N THR A 50 -0.41 0.63 -2.26
CA THR A 50 0.66 0.84 -3.24
C THR A 50 1.49 2.09 -2.91
N ALA A 51 0.83 3.18 -2.51
CA ALA A 51 1.53 4.38 -2.06
C ALA A 51 2.35 4.13 -0.78
N ALA A 52 1.80 3.35 0.16
CA ALA A 52 2.49 2.97 1.39
C ALA A 52 3.71 2.06 1.12
N ASP A 53 3.61 1.14 0.17
CA ASP A 53 4.72 0.28 -0.28
C ASP A 53 5.88 1.12 -0.81
N ILE A 54 5.58 2.14 -1.63
CA ILE A 54 6.58 3.10 -2.13
C ILE A 54 7.17 3.92 -0.97
N ALA A 55 6.34 4.49 -0.09
CA ALA A 55 6.83 5.25 1.06
C ALA A 55 7.73 4.40 1.98
N ASN A 56 7.40 3.13 2.18
CA ASN A 56 8.22 2.19 2.93
C ASN A 56 9.58 1.95 2.23
N MET A 57 9.61 1.84 0.91
CA MET A 57 10.86 1.74 0.15
C MET A 57 11.77 2.95 0.37
N PHE A 58 11.22 4.17 0.44
CA PHE A 58 11.97 5.37 0.80
C PHE A 58 12.54 5.30 2.22
N ASN A 59 11.74 4.86 3.19
CA ASN A 59 12.21 4.69 4.57
C ASN A 59 13.32 3.64 4.67
N VAL A 60 13.21 2.54 3.94
CA VAL A 60 14.26 1.50 3.87
C VAL A 60 15.53 2.05 3.23
N ALA A 61 15.43 2.79 2.12
CA ALA A 61 16.58 3.41 1.46
C ALA A 61 17.29 4.39 2.39
N LYS A 62 16.54 5.28 3.03
CA LYS A 62 17.04 6.27 3.99
C LYS A 62 17.71 5.60 5.20
N SER A 63 17.07 4.61 5.80
CA SER A 63 17.61 3.87 6.95
C SER A 63 18.90 3.12 6.61
N ARG A 64 18.95 2.46 5.43
CA ARG A 64 20.14 1.75 4.98
C ARG A 64 21.28 2.69 4.60
N ALA A 65 20.97 3.83 3.99
CA ALA A 65 21.96 4.88 3.71
C ALA A 65 22.59 5.43 4.99
N ALA A 66 21.75 5.71 6.01
CA ALA A 66 22.21 6.22 7.30
C ALA A 66 23.06 5.20 8.08
N SER A 67 22.75 3.91 7.98
CA SER A 67 23.50 2.84 8.65
C SER A 67 24.71 2.35 7.86
N GLY A 68 24.82 2.68 6.57
CA GLY A 68 25.92 2.25 5.70
C GLY A 68 25.99 0.73 5.49
N VAL A 69 24.88 0.01 5.67
CA VAL A 69 24.84 -1.47 5.65
C VAL A 69 25.01 -2.00 4.22
N LYS A 70 26.23 -2.40 3.87
CA LYS A 70 26.51 -2.95 2.54
C LYS A 70 25.74 -4.27 2.31
N PRO A 71 24.94 -4.39 1.24
CA PRO A 71 24.39 -5.69 0.84
C PRO A 71 25.50 -6.64 0.39
N SER A 72 25.23 -7.94 0.39
CA SER A 72 26.18 -9.00 -0.02
C SER A 72 26.79 -8.75 -1.41
N SER A 73 26.01 -8.17 -2.32
CA SER A 73 26.42 -7.76 -3.67
C SER A 73 27.42 -6.60 -3.73
N CYS A 74 27.62 -5.87 -2.63
CA CYS A 74 28.44 -4.66 -2.54
C CYS A 74 29.55 -4.76 -1.46
N VAL A 75 29.78 -5.93 -0.87
CA VAL A 75 30.68 -6.10 0.30
C VAL A 75 32.11 -5.66 0.01
N SER A 76 32.66 -6.04 -1.15
CA SER A 76 34.04 -5.74 -1.55
C SER A 76 34.22 -4.34 -2.14
N GLN A 77 33.18 -3.50 -2.14
CA GLN A 77 33.17 -2.21 -2.83
C GLN A 77 32.86 -1.05 -1.91
N THR A 78 33.18 0.15 -2.37
CA THR A 78 32.74 1.37 -1.70
C THR A 78 31.27 1.59 -2.02
N LEU A 79 30.44 1.63 -0.98
CA LEU A 79 29.02 1.97 -1.08
C LEU A 79 28.91 3.49 -1.14
N SER A 80 28.33 4.00 -2.22
CA SER A 80 28.07 5.43 -2.41
C SER A 80 26.70 5.83 -1.84
N GLY A 81 25.72 4.94 -1.86
CA GLY A 81 24.36 5.24 -1.40
C GLY A 81 23.32 4.22 -1.87
N TYR A 82 22.06 4.61 -1.74
CA TYR A 82 20.90 3.87 -2.21
C TYR A 82 20.10 4.72 -3.19
N LYS A 83 19.77 4.11 -4.34
CA LYS A 83 19.00 4.75 -5.40
C LYS A 83 17.64 4.09 -5.49
N ILE A 84 16.59 4.91 -5.53
CA ILE A 84 15.26 4.49 -5.92
C ILE A 84 15.06 4.90 -7.36
N SER A 85 14.60 3.96 -8.18
CA SER A 85 14.26 4.20 -9.58
C SER A 85 12.83 3.74 -9.82
N LEU A 86 12.02 4.65 -10.35
CA LEU A 86 10.66 4.43 -10.81
C LEU A 86 10.67 4.56 -12.33
N VAL A 87 10.04 3.62 -13.03
CA VAL A 87 9.94 3.63 -14.49
C VAL A 87 8.47 3.81 -14.84
N THR A 88 8.11 5.03 -15.22
CA THR A 88 6.70 5.40 -15.44
C THR A 88 6.07 4.65 -16.61
N SER A 89 6.84 4.38 -17.67
CA SER A 89 6.38 3.65 -18.86
C SER A 89 6.15 2.15 -18.64
N GLY A 90 6.73 1.57 -17.58
CA GLY A 90 6.67 0.15 -17.28
C GLY A 90 5.90 -0.19 -16.01
N ASP A 91 5.46 0.82 -15.26
CA ASP A 91 4.89 0.69 -13.92
C ASP A 91 5.76 -0.13 -12.96
N THR A 92 7.08 -0.02 -13.11
CA THR A 92 8.06 -0.73 -12.29
C THR A 92 8.79 0.22 -11.37
N TYR A 93 9.24 -0.31 -10.25
CA TYR A 93 10.02 0.43 -9.28
C TYR A 93 11.08 -0.48 -8.66
N GLY A 94 12.15 0.11 -8.18
CA GLY A 94 13.18 -0.64 -7.48
C GLY A 94 14.06 0.22 -6.60
N LEU A 95 14.66 -0.47 -5.63
CA LEU A 95 15.69 0.02 -4.73
C LEU A 95 17.00 -0.67 -5.09
N TYR A 96 18.05 0.13 -5.26
CA TYR A 96 19.37 -0.31 -5.66
C TYR A 96 20.41 0.21 -4.66
N ALA A 97 21.41 -0.59 -4.34
CA ALA A 97 22.65 -0.10 -3.74
C ALA A 97 23.57 0.40 -4.85
N VAL A 98 24.04 1.64 -4.72
CA VAL A 98 24.99 2.25 -5.65
C VAL A 98 26.39 2.04 -5.09
N CYS A 99 27.20 1.26 -5.79
CA CYS A 99 28.55 0.90 -5.38
C CYS A 99 29.55 1.29 -6.46
N SER A 100 30.84 1.27 -6.14
CA SER A 100 31.89 1.76 -7.05
C SER A 100 31.93 1.08 -8.43
N SER A 101 31.46 -0.16 -8.57
CA SER A 101 31.38 -0.81 -9.89
C SER A 101 29.98 -0.82 -10.53
N GLY A 102 28.99 -0.18 -9.92
CA GLY A 102 27.64 -0.10 -10.45
C GLY A 102 26.53 -0.29 -9.42
N ASP A 103 25.32 -0.47 -9.95
CA ASP A 103 24.09 -0.53 -9.17
C ASP A 103 23.61 -1.96 -8.99
N TYR A 104 23.29 -2.31 -7.75
CA TYR A 104 22.86 -3.65 -7.37
C TYR A 104 21.44 -3.63 -6.83
N GLY A 105 20.53 -4.37 -7.48
CA GLY A 105 19.14 -4.47 -7.07
C GLY A 105 18.99 -5.11 -5.70
N ILE A 106 18.24 -4.45 -4.82
CA ILE A 106 17.88 -4.93 -3.48
C ILE A 106 16.42 -5.38 -3.47
N LEU A 107 15.57 -4.54 -4.06
CA LEU A 107 14.15 -4.77 -4.19
C LEU A 107 13.74 -4.25 -5.56
N ALA A 108 12.93 -5.02 -6.26
CA ALA A 108 12.29 -4.60 -7.49
C ALA A 108 10.86 -5.11 -7.49
N GLY A 109 9.95 -4.31 -8.04
CA GLY A 109 8.53 -4.62 -8.06
C GLY A 109 7.86 -3.98 -9.26
N LYS A 110 6.64 -4.46 -9.51
CA LYS A 110 5.69 -3.84 -10.45
C LYS A 110 4.50 -3.36 -9.65
N LEU A 111 3.91 -2.24 -10.05
CA LEU A 111 2.64 -1.78 -9.48
C LEU A 111 1.56 -2.84 -9.67
N ARG A 112 0.57 -2.85 -8.76
CA ARG A 112 -0.58 -3.74 -8.85
C ARG A 112 -1.36 -3.43 -10.14
N SER A 113 -2.05 -4.44 -10.68
CA SER A 113 -2.91 -4.26 -11.87
C SER A 113 -3.90 -3.11 -11.69
N ASN A 114 -4.07 -2.30 -12.74
CA ASN A 114 -4.92 -1.10 -12.77
C ASN A 114 -4.42 0.08 -11.92
N ILE A 115 -3.14 0.08 -11.53
CA ILE A 115 -2.46 1.24 -10.97
C ILE A 115 -1.22 1.51 -11.83
N ALA A 116 -1.06 2.76 -12.25
CA ALA A 116 0.05 3.21 -13.07
C ALA A 116 0.69 4.47 -12.48
N PHE A 117 1.96 4.69 -12.81
CA PHE A 117 2.58 5.99 -12.54
C PHE A 117 2.08 7.03 -13.54
N ASP A 118 1.90 8.26 -13.09
CA ASP A 118 1.76 9.39 -14.00
C ASP A 118 3.11 9.69 -14.68
N PRO A 119 3.14 9.96 -16.00
CA PRO A 119 4.37 10.35 -16.70
C PRO A 119 5.06 11.60 -16.16
N THR A 120 4.35 12.43 -15.41
CA THR A 120 4.91 13.63 -14.75
C THR A 120 5.66 13.31 -13.45
N SER A 121 5.63 12.05 -13.00
CA SER A 121 6.27 11.63 -11.76
C SER A 121 7.79 11.68 -11.85
N SER A 122 8.44 12.07 -10.76
CA SER A 122 9.89 12.01 -10.62
C SER A 122 10.36 10.54 -10.59
N GLU A 123 11.37 10.21 -11.38
CA GLU A 123 11.76 8.81 -11.62
C GLU A 123 12.97 8.34 -10.80
N THR A 124 13.81 9.25 -10.30
CA THR A 124 15.05 8.85 -9.61
C THR A 124 15.27 9.66 -8.35
N PHE A 125 15.59 8.95 -7.27
CA PHE A 125 15.86 9.50 -5.95
C PHE A 125 17.11 8.83 -5.38
N PHE A 126 17.96 9.59 -4.70
CA PHE A 126 19.25 9.10 -4.22
C PHE A 126 19.51 9.51 -2.77
N PHE A 127 19.82 8.51 -1.96
CA PHE A 127 20.24 8.61 -0.58
C PHE A 127 21.73 8.23 -0.48
N PRO A 128 22.66 9.19 -0.58
CA PRO A 128 24.07 8.93 -0.33
C PRO A 128 24.29 8.39 1.10
N VAL A 129 25.33 7.58 1.26
CA VAL A 129 25.82 7.26 2.61
C VAL A 129 26.48 8.48 3.23
N LEU A 130 26.61 8.50 4.57
CA LEU A 130 27.23 9.61 5.32
C LEU A 130 26.42 10.92 5.15
N THR A 131 26.98 12.08 5.52
CA THR A 131 26.29 13.39 5.53
C THR A 131 25.94 13.94 4.14
N GLY A 132 25.87 13.10 3.09
CA GLY A 132 25.72 13.49 1.69
C GLY A 132 24.38 14.13 1.31
N GLY A 133 23.46 14.34 2.25
CA GLY A 133 22.14 14.90 1.99
C GLY A 133 21.22 13.94 1.22
N PHE A 134 20.19 14.47 0.57
CA PHE A 134 19.28 13.72 -0.30
C PHE A 134 19.20 14.41 -1.67
N THR A 135 19.02 13.65 -2.74
CA THR A 135 18.88 14.18 -4.11
C THR A 135 17.67 13.56 -4.79
N GLY A 136 16.85 14.38 -5.46
CA GLY A 136 15.68 13.94 -6.21
C GLY A 136 14.34 14.36 -5.61
N GLU A 137 14.22 15.54 -4.99
CA GLU A 137 12.91 16.06 -4.57
C GLU A 137 11.90 16.09 -5.72
N GLY A 138 10.61 15.94 -5.40
CA GLY A 138 9.57 15.95 -6.42
C GLY A 138 8.30 15.24 -5.99
N THR A 139 7.48 14.90 -6.98
CA THR A 139 6.18 14.25 -6.76
C THR A 139 6.11 12.94 -7.51
N ILE A 140 5.54 11.92 -6.86
CA ILE A 140 5.20 10.64 -7.47
C ILE A 140 3.68 10.58 -7.48
N VAL A 141 3.10 10.46 -8.66
CA VAL A 141 1.64 10.44 -8.84
C VAL A 141 1.24 9.04 -9.29
N LEU A 142 0.31 8.43 -8.56
CA LEU A 142 -0.28 7.14 -8.87
C LEU A 142 -1.70 7.35 -9.35
N ASN A 143 -2.02 6.79 -10.52
CA ASN A 143 -3.36 6.80 -11.09
C ASN A 143 -3.91 5.38 -11.11
N GLY A 144 -5.11 5.17 -10.61
CA GLY A 144 -5.74 3.85 -10.65
C GLY A 144 -7.20 3.89 -10.23
N PHE A 145 -8.03 3.07 -10.87
CA PHE A 145 -9.47 2.98 -10.58
C PHE A 145 -10.21 4.33 -10.62
N GLY A 146 -9.81 5.24 -11.53
CA GLY A 146 -10.38 6.59 -11.62
C GLY A 146 -10.01 7.53 -10.46
N GLN A 147 -9.07 7.12 -9.60
CA GLN A 147 -8.56 7.89 -8.47
C GLN A 147 -7.08 8.24 -8.69
N THR A 148 -6.65 9.35 -8.11
CA THR A 148 -5.26 9.81 -8.14
C THR A 148 -4.74 9.94 -6.71
N LYS A 149 -3.54 9.42 -6.46
CA LYS A 149 -2.81 9.55 -5.20
C LYS A 149 -1.46 10.17 -5.47
N THR A 150 -1.23 11.35 -4.89
CA THR A 150 0.05 12.05 -4.97
C THR A 150 0.86 11.78 -3.72
N ILE A 151 2.11 11.42 -3.92
CA ILE A 151 3.14 11.29 -2.90
C ILE A 151 4.15 12.42 -3.15
N THR A 152 4.46 13.20 -2.14
CA THR A 152 5.47 14.27 -2.24
C THR A 152 6.73 13.87 -1.49
N VAL A 153 7.87 14.07 -2.14
CA VAL A 153 9.20 13.81 -1.60
C VAL A 153 9.90 15.15 -1.41
N ASP A 154 10.26 15.47 -0.17
CA ASP A 154 10.96 16.72 0.14
C ASP A 154 12.49 16.62 -0.04
N SER A 155 13.16 17.76 0.10
CA SER A 155 14.62 17.88 0.00
C SER A 155 15.42 17.09 1.05
N LEU A 156 14.74 16.52 2.06
CA LEU A 156 15.33 15.65 3.09
C LEU A 156 14.98 14.16 2.88
N GLY A 157 14.32 13.85 1.76
CA GLY A 157 13.87 12.52 1.39
C GLY A 157 12.77 11.98 2.30
N ASN A 158 12.02 12.86 2.97
CA ASN A 158 10.80 12.44 3.66
C ASN A 158 9.64 12.38 2.66
N VAL A 159 8.79 11.39 2.86
CA VAL A 159 7.64 11.11 2.00
C VAL A 159 6.36 11.47 2.73
N ARG A 160 5.48 12.23 2.07
CA ARG A 160 4.18 12.67 2.59
C ARG A 160 3.06 12.45 1.58
#